data_AF-A0A1G7FNK4-F1
#
_entry.id   AF-A0A1G7FNK4-F1
#
_cell.length_a   1.000
_cell.length_b   1.000
_cell.length_c   1.000
_cell.angle_alpha   90.00
_cell.angle_beta   90.00
_cell.angle_gamma   90.00
#
_symmetry.space_group_name_H-M   'P 1'
#
loop_
_entity.id
_entity.type
_entity.pdbx_description
1 polymer ?
#
loop_
_entity_poly.entity_id
_entity_poly.type
_entity_poly.pdbx_seq_one_letter_code
_entity_poly.pdbx_strand_id
1 'polypeptide(L)'
;MVYEASGRRAAHGDLAAAAMDTPAPAEPVLKDPAGFRWIGSDLRLFGVRAKSTDRQSYAIDVAVDCMLLAAPRPHATLVHQPGRD
;
A
#
# COMPACT_ATOMS: atom_id res chain seq x y z
N MET A 1 -2.19 -2.88 14.29
CA MET A 1 -1.50 -1.71 14.88
C MET A 1 -1.55 -1.84 16.40
N VAL A 2 -0.51 -1.43 17.13
CA VAL A 2 -0.44 -1.52 18.60
C VAL A 2 -0.54 -0.10 19.17
N TYR A 3 -1.36 0.10 20.20
CA TYR A 3 -1.40 1.34 20.96
C TYR A 3 -0.49 1.21 22.18
N GLU A 4 0.70 1.80 22.08
CA GLU A 4 1.83 1.61 23.02
C GLU A 4 1.45 1.85 24.49
N ALA A 5 0.66 2.90 24.78
CA ALA A 5 0.34 3.27 26.16
C ALA A 5 -0.57 2.26 26.89
N SER A 6 -1.32 1.41 26.16
CA SER A 6 -2.26 0.46 26.77
C SER A 6 -2.03 -1.00 26.35
N GLY A 7 -1.04 -1.27 25.50
CA GLY A 7 -0.79 -2.60 24.91
C GLY A 7 -1.91 -3.17 24.02
N ARG A 8 -2.99 -2.40 23.78
CA ARG A 8 -4.13 -2.85 22.97
C ARG A 8 -3.73 -2.97 21.51
N ARG A 9 -4.32 -3.95 20.82
CA ARG A 9 -4.08 -4.20 19.41
C ARG A 9 -5.40 -4.26 18.67
N ALA A 10 -5.44 -3.66 17.50
CA ALA A 10 -6.56 -3.75 16.55
C ALA A 10 -6.01 -3.87 15.13
N ALA A 11 -6.69 -4.64 14.28
CA ALA A 11 -6.51 -4.57 12.84
C ALA A 11 -7.11 -3.26 12.32
N HIS A 12 -6.69 -2.85 11.11
CA HIS A 12 -7.25 -1.63 10.51
C HIS A 12 -8.75 -1.76 10.25
N GLY A 13 -9.20 -2.95 9.82
CA GLY A 13 -10.61 -3.23 9.58
C GLY A 13 -11.50 -3.09 10.82
N ASP A 14 -10.98 -3.46 12.00
CA ASP A 14 -11.73 -3.40 13.27
C ASP A 14 -12.11 -1.96 13.64
N LEU A 15 -11.35 -0.97 13.16
CA LEU A 15 -11.56 0.45 13.46
C LEU A 15 -12.42 1.16 12.38
N ALA A 16 -12.54 0.57 11.19
CA ALA A 16 -13.16 1.22 10.04
C ALA A 16 -14.65 1.49 10.26
N ALA A 17 -15.39 0.52 10.82
CA ALA A 17 -16.82 0.68 11.07
C ALA A 17 -17.11 1.80 12.09
N ALA A 18 -16.41 1.81 13.22
CA ALA A 18 -16.57 2.85 14.24
C ALA A 18 -16.15 4.25 13.75
N ALA A 19 -15.14 4.32 12.87
CA ALA A 19 -14.73 5.59 12.27
C ALA A 19 -15.81 6.18 11.35
N MET A 20 -16.57 5.34 10.63
CA MET A 20 -17.66 5.79 9.76
C MET A 20 -18.83 6.42 10.54
N ASP A 21 -19.08 5.97 11.76
CA ASP A 21 -20.13 6.52 12.64
C ASP A 21 -19.69 7.85 13.30
N THR A 22 -18.42 8.25 13.16
CA THR A 22 -17.92 9.49 13.73
C THR A 22 -18.29 10.66 12.81
N PRO A 23 -19.05 11.67 13.30
CA PRO A 23 -19.43 12.80 12.47
C PRO A 23 -18.20 13.61 12.05
N ALA A 24 -18.11 13.92 10.76
CA ALA A 24 -17.11 14.83 10.25
C ALA A 24 -17.37 16.26 10.80
N PRO A 25 -16.32 17.07 11.03
CA PRO A 25 -16.49 18.47 11.36
C PRO A 25 -17.31 19.20 10.29
N ALA A 26 -18.37 19.91 10.70
CA ALA A 26 -19.24 20.65 9.79
C ALA A 26 -18.49 21.79 9.07
N GLU A 27 -17.53 22.41 9.76
CA GLU A 27 -16.72 23.51 9.23
C GLU A 27 -15.25 23.29 9.60
N PRO A 28 -14.50 22.53 8.77
CA PRO A 28 -13.09 22.29 9.02
C PRO A 28 -12.28 23.57 8.75
N VAL A 29 -11.49 23.99 9.73
CA VAL A 29 -10.51 25.08 9.54
C VAL A 29 -9.42 24.60 8.58
N LEU A 30 -9.34 25.25 7.42
CA LEU A 30 -8.31 24.94 6.44
C LEU A 30 -6.97 25.56 6.86
N LYS A 31 -5.88 24.86 6.55
CA LYS A 31 -4.53 25.41 6.69
C LYS A 31 -4.33 26.51 5.65
N ASP A 32 -3.67 27.59 6.06
CA ASP A 32 -3.24 28.65 5.14
C ASP A 32 -2.26 28.08 4.09
N PRO A 33 -2.55 28.23 2.78
CA PRO A 33 -1.61 27.86 1.72
C PRO A 33 -0.21 28.46 1.87
N ALA A 34 -0.08 29.65 2.45
CA ALA A 34 1.22 30.28 2.74
C ALA A 34 2.04 29.47 3.77
N GLY A 35 1.39 28.67 4.60
CA GLY A 35 2.03 27.76 5.55
C GLY A 35 2.39 26.40 4.97
N PHE A 36 2.12 26.14 3.69
CA PHE A 36 2.47 24.86 3.07
C PHE A 36 3.98 24.75 2.88
N ARG A 37 4.60 23.83 3.61
CA ARG A 37 6.03 23.54 3.44
C ARG A 37 6.35 22.85 2.11
N TRP A 38 5.46 22.00 1.63
CA TRP A 38 5.73 21.05 0.54
C TRP A 38 4.67 21.06 -0.58
N ILE A 39 3.43 21.43 -0.29
CA ILE A 39 2.34 21.44 -1.27
C ILE A 39 2.59 22.59 -2.24
N GLY A 40 2.55 22.30 -3.54
CA GLY A 40 2.85 23.27 -4.60
C GLY A 40 4.35 23.48 -4.87
N SER A 41 5.24 22.79 -4.14
CA SER A 41 6.69 22.82 -4.39
C SER A 41 7.12 21.76 -5.40
N ASP A 42 8.13 22.07 -6.22
CA ASP A 42 8.81 21.08 -7.07
C ASP A 42 9.72 20.19 -6.22
N LEU A 43 9.13 19.16 -5.63
CA LEU A 43 9.85 18.18 -4.83
C LEU A 43 10.31 17.01 -5.67
N ARG A 44 11.63 16.81 -5.67
CA ARG A 44 12.20 15.55 -6.17
C ARG A 44 11.84 14.42 -5.22
N LEU A 45 10.90 13.59 -5.66
CA LEU A 45 10.53 12.34 -4.99
C LEU A 45 11.79 11.49 -4.74
N PHE A 46 11.97 11.11 -3.48
CA PHE A 46 13.05 10.23 -3.06
C PHE A 46 13.02 8.93 -3.88
N GLY A 47 14.15 8.57 -4.48
CA GLY A 47 14.30 7.37 -5.29
C GLY A 47 13.86 7.50 -6.76
N VAL A 48 13.27 8.61 -7.23
CA VAL A 48 12.87 8.72 -8.65
C VAL A 48 14.06 8.56 -9.60
N ARG A 49 15.19 9.19 -9.31
CA ARG A 49 16.39 9.02 -10.15
C ARG A 49 16.80 7.55 -10.23
N ALA A 50 16.86 6.85 -9.11
CA ALA A 50 17.28 5.45 -9.08
C ALA A 50 16.31 4.54 -9.86
N LYS A 51 15.00 4.76 -9.69
CA LYS A 51 13.95 4.05 -10.43
C LYS A 51 14.00 4.30 -11.94
N SER A 52 14.24 5.54 -12.34
CA SER A 52 14.27 5.93 -13.77
C SER A 52 15.62 5.68 -14.46
N THR A 53 16.64 5.21 -13.73
CA THR A 53 17.97 4.93 -14.29
C THR A 53 18.46 3.52 -14.03
N ASP A 54 17.54 2.61 -13.70
CA ASP A 54 17.84 1.19 -13.47
C ASP A 54 18.88 0.96 -12.35
N ARG A 55 18.87 1.85 -11.35
CA ARG A 55 19.78 1.76 -10.17
C ARG A 55 19.06 1.33 -8.91
N GLN A 56 17.73 1.23 -8.94
CA GLN A 56 16.94 0.77 -7.82
C GLN A 56 16.88 -0.76 -7.86
N SER A 57 17.41 -1.42 -6.83
CA SER A 57 17.24 -2.87 -6.67
C SER A 57 15.87 -3.18 -6.05
N TYR A 58 15.14 -4.08 -6.69
CA TYR A 58 13.91 -4.71 -6.20
C TYR A 58 14.20 -6.14 -5.76
N ALA A 59 13.27 -6.74 -5.02
CA ALA A 59 13.44 -8.10 -4.51
C ALA A 59 13.66 -9.15 -5.61
N ILE A 60 13.11 -8.92 -6.81
CA ILE A 60 13.30 -9.79 -7.97
C ILE A 60 14.73 -9.73 -8.54
N ASP A 61 15.46 -8.65 -8.28
CA ASP A 61 16.84 -8.45 -8.76
C ASP A 61 17.87 -9.14 -7.84
N VAL A 62 17.43 -9.61 -6.66
CA VAL A 62 18.31 -10.25 -5.67
C VAL A 62 18.66 -11.65 -6.13
N ALA A 63 19.95 -11.92 -6.25
CA ALA A 63 20.51 -13.26 -6.44
C ALA A 63 21.50 -13.56 -5.31
N VAL A 64 21.43 -14.77 -4.75
CA VAL A 64 22.35 -15.28 -3.73
C VAL A 64 22.82 -16.68 -4.09
N ASP A 65 23.97 -17.08 -3.56
CA ASP A 65 24.49 -18.43 -3.78
C ASP A 65 23.46 -19.48 -3.31
N CYS A 66 23.25 -20.50 -4.14
CA CYS A 66 22.30 -21.59 -3.88
C CYS A 66 20.83 -21.15 -3.66
N MET A 67 20.40 -20.04 -4.26
CA MET A 67 19.00 -19.58 -4.19
C MET A 67 18.01 -20.63 -4.73
N LEU A 68 17.01 -20.99 -3.91
CA LEU A 68 15.89 -21.84 -4.32
C LEU A 68 14.72 -20.98 -4.80
N LEU A 69 14.10 -21.37 -5.93
CA LEU A 69 12.94 -20.70 -6.52
C LEU A 69 11.67 -21.54 -6.29
N ALA A 70 10.61 -20.90 -5.82
CA ALA A 70 9.29 -21.53 -5.67
C ALA A 70 8.35 -21.04 -6.79
N ALA A 71 7.57 -21.96 -7.36
CA ALA A 71 6.50 -21.64 -8.30
C ALA A 71 5.17 -22.17 -7.74
N PRO A 72 4.11 -21.33 -7.67
CA PRO A 72 2.78 -21.84 -7.32
C PRO A 72 2.29 -22.77 -8.42
N ARG A 73 1.70 -23.91 -8.05
CA ARG A 73 0.98 -24.75 -9.02
C ARG A 73 -0.39 -24.12 -9.28
N PRO A 74 -0.70 -23.69 -10.52
CA PRO A 74 -2.04 -23.22 -10.81
C PRO A 74 -3.04 -24.38 -10.62
N HIS A 75 -4.22 -24.07 -10.07
CA HIS A 75 -5.32 -25.03 -10.08
C HIS A 75 -5.81 -25.21 -11.52
N ALA A 76 -6.32 -26.40 -11.85
CA ALA A 76 -6.87 -26.64 -13.18
C ALA A 76 -8.08 -25.74 -13.43
N THR A 77 -7.98 -24.84 -14.41
CA THR A 77 -9.11 -24.06 -14.92
C THR A 77 -10.19 -25.01 -15.41
N LEU A 78 -11.39 -24.94 -14.83
CA LEU A 78 -12.57 -25.53 -15.45
C LEU A 78 -12.83 -24.77 -16.75
N VAL A 79 -12.50 -25.39 -17.88
CA VAL A 79 -12.91 -24.90 -19.19
C VAL A 79 -14.44 -24.96 -19.20
N HIS A 80 -15.10 -23.80 -19.31
CA HIS A 80 -16.55 -23.74 -19.53
C HIS A 80 -16.85 -24.50 -20.83
N GLN A 81 -17.43 -25.70 -20.73
CA GLN A 81 -17.98 -26.39 -21.89
C GLN A 81 -19.33 -25.74 -22.21
N PRO A 82 -19.52 -25.18 -23.42
CA PRO A 82 -20.85 -24.73 -23.83
C PRO A 82 -21.79 -25.95 -23.85
N GLY A 83 -23.03 -25.73 -23.39
CA GLY A 83 -24.00 -26.77 -23.07
C GLY A 83 -24.17 -27.81 -24.17
N ARG A 84 -24.29 -29.06 -23.75
CA ARG A 84 -24.88 -30.13 -24.56
C ARG A 84 -26.38 -30.11 -24.33
N ASP A 85 -27.08 -29.83 -25.42
CA ASP A 85 -28.47 -30.15 -25.73
C ASP A 85 -28.82 -31.63 -25.50
#